data_AF-A0AAE4FTQ4-F1
#
_entry.id   AF-A0AAE4FTQ4-F1
#
_cell.length_a   1.000
_cell.length_b   1.000
_cell.length_c   1.000
_cell.angle_alpha   90.00
_cell.angle_beta   90.00
_cell.angle_gamma   90.00
#
_symmetry.space_group_name_H-M   'P 1'
#
loop_
_entity.id
_entity.type
_entity.pdbx_description
1 polymer ?
#
loop_
_entity_poly.entity_id
_entity_poly.type
_entity_poly.pdbx_seq_one_letter_code
_entity_poly.pdbx_strand_id
1 'polypeptide(L)' 'MKLLDGSGDAPLAVTKSGQLQLVDSPSGVDVMDNAVDEIIELVLAKGGNVILAEDGVLSLYQSIALILQF' A
#
# COMPACT_ATOMS: atom_id res chain seq x y z
N MET A 1 11.95 -12.36 -6.39
CA MET A 1 12.96 -11.31 -6.15
C MET A 1 12.29 -10.31 -5.22
N LYS A 2 12.52 -10.41 -3.91
CA LYS A 2 11.94 -9.48 -2.92
C LYS A 2 12.82 -8.24 -2.92
N LEU A 3 12.30 -7.10 -3.36
CA LEU A 3 12.98 -5.82 -3.23
C LEU A 3 12.87 -5.46 -1.74
N LEU A 4 14.02 -5.37 -1.07
CA LEU A 4 14.11 -4.93 0.32
C LEU A 4 14.55 -3.46 0.28
N ASP A 5 13.60 -2.54 0.39
CA ASP A 5 13.86 -1.10 0.46
C ASP A 5 13.23 -0.47 1.71
N GLY A 6 13.94 -0.57 2.83
CA GLY A 6 14.09 0.56 3.77
C GLY A 6 12.89 1.18 4.52
N SER A 7 11.62 0.91 4.21
CA SER A 7 10.47 1.29 5.02
C SER A 7 9.88 0.03 5.64
N GLY A 8 9.99 -0.08 6.97
CA GLY A 8 9.69 -1.30 7.70
C GLY A 8 8.34 -1.91 7.34
N ASP A 9 8.30 -3.25 7.35
CA ASP A 9 7.12 -4.14 7.36
C ASP A 9 6.24 -3.87 8.59
N ALA A 10 5.88 -2.61 8.82
CA ALA A 10 5.07 -2.17 9.93
C ALA A 10 3.62 -2.40 9.53
N PRO A 11 2.85 -3.15 10.33
CA PRO A 11 1.50 -3.49 9.95
C PRO A 11 0.65 -2.22 9.82
N LEU A 12 -0.11 -2.17 8.74
CA LEU A 12 -0.97 -1.05 8.37
C LEU A 12 -2.42 -1.51 8.29
N ALA A 13 -3.34 -0.66 8.74
CA ALA A 13 -4.78 -0.85 8.56
C ALA A 13 -5.37 0.30 7.75
N VAL A 14 -6.44 0.00 7.01
CA VAL A 14 -7.22 1.02 6.29
C VAL A 14 -8.25 1.62 7.25
N THR A 15 -8.17 2.93 7.46
CA THR A 15 -9.17 3.64 8.27
C THR A 15 -10.51 3.74 7.53
N LYS A 16 -11.57 4.13 8.24
CA LYS A 16 -12.90 4.36 7.63
C LYS A 16 -12.91 5.45 6.55
N SER A 17 -11.94 6.36 6.56
CA SER A 17 -11.76 7.39 5.54
C SER A 17 -10.89 6.93 4.36
N GLY A 18 -10.44 5.67 4.36
CA GLY A 18 -9.61 5.09 3.31
C GLY A 18 -8.11 5.45 3.41
N GLN A 19 -7.66 5.96 4.55
CA GLN A 19 -6.24 6.29 4.78
C GLN A 19 -5.49 5.10 5.41
N LEU A 20 -4.18 5.01 5.20
CA LEU A 20 -3.34 4.03 5.87
C LEU A 20 -2.94 4.52 7.26
N GLN A 21 -3.07 3.65 8.26
CA GLN A 21 -2.68 3.91 9.65
C GLN A 21 -1.79 2.78 10.17
N LEU A 22 -0.67 3.13 10.80
CA LEU A 22 0.18 2.19 11.53
C LEU A 22 -0.57 1.58 12.71
N VAL A 23 -0.45 0.27 12.88
CA VAL A 23 -1.02 -0.44 14.03
C VAL A 23 0.07 -1.17 14.81
N ASP A 24 -0.14 -1.32 16.11
CA ASP A 24 0.84 -1.95 17.01
C ASP A 24 0.80 -3.49 16.95
N SER A 25 -0.27 -4.08 16.40
CA SER A 25 -0.44 -5.54 16.30
C SER A 25 -0.93 -5.95 14.91
N PRO A 26 -0.29 -6.94 14.26
CA PRO A 26 -0.72 -7.49 12.97
C PRO A 26 -2.02 -8.33 13.07
N SER A 27 -2.59 -8.49 14.27
CA SER A 27 -3.73 -9.36 14.50
C SER A 27 -5.06 -8.65 14.20
N GLY A 28 -5.47 -8.62 12.94
CA GLY A 28 -6.80 -8.17 12.50
C GLY A 28 -7.05 -8.48 11.03
N VAL A 29 -8.30 -8.74 10.63
CA VAL A 29 -8.65 -9.04 9.23
C VAL A 29 -8.34 -7.88 8.28
N ASP A 30 -8.32 -6.66 8.82
CA ASP A 30 -8.06 -5.42 8.09
C ASP A 30 -6.60 -4.97 8.17
N VAL A 31 -5.71 -5.80 8.71
CA VAL A 31 -4.28 -5.48 8.87
C VAL A 31 -3.46 -6.11 7.76
N MET A 32 -2.64 -5.28 7.11
CA MET A 32 -1.76 -5.63 6.01
C MET A 32 -0.32 -5.52 6.51
N ASP A 33 0.45 -6.61 6.38
CA ASP A 33 1.85 -6.64 6.82
C ASP A 33 2.73 -5.72 5.97
N ASN A 34 2.44 -5.61 4.67
CA ASN A 34 3.01 -4.60 3.78
C ASN A 34 1.94 -4.05 2.83
N ALA A 35 1.39 -2.86 3.13
CA ALA A 35 0.33 -2.27 2.33
C ALA A 35 0.73 -2.01 0.88
N VAL A 36 2.00 -1.70 0.60
CA VAL A 36 2.47 -1.43 -0.76
C VAL A 36 2.45 -2.71 -1.58
N ASP A 37 3.05 -3.79 -1.08
CA ASP A 37 3.11 -5.08 -1.78
C ASP A 37 1.71 -5.62 -2.05
N GLU A 38 0.84 -5.63 -1.04
CA GLU A 38 -0.53 -6.12 -1.15
C GLU A 38 -1.36 -5.34 -2.19
N ILE A 39 -1.19 -4.00 -2.26
CA ILE A 39 -1.87 -3.18 -3.27
C ILE A 39 -1.33 -3.49 -4.68
N ILE A 40 -0.01 -3.66 -4.83
CA ILE A 40 0.61 -4.03 -6.11
C ILE A 40 0.06 -5.38 -6.59
N GLU A 41 0.06 -6.39 -5.72
CA GLU A 41 -0.46 -7.73 -6.03
C GLU A 41 -1.94 -7.68 -6.43
N LEU A 42 -2.76 -6.94 -5.69
CA LEU A 42 -4.19 -6.78 -5.98
C LEU A 42 -4.44 -6.13 -7.35
N VAL A 43 -3.71 -5.06 -7.66
CA VAL A 43 -3.84 -4.36 -8.95
C VAL A 43 -3.45 -5.28 -10.11
N LEU A 44 -2.34 -6.01 -9.97
CA LEU A 44 -1.89 -6.97 -10.98
C LEU A 44 -2.87 -8.13 -11.14
N ALA A 45 -3.40 -8.68 -10.05
CA ALA A 45 -4.39 -9.77 -10.08
C ALA A 45 -5.71 -9.36 -10.77
N LYS A 46 -6.06 -8.07 -10.72
CA LYS A 46 -7.21 -7.50 -11.44
C LYS A 46 -6.90 -7.10 -12.89
N GLY A 47 -5.69 -7.33 -13.38
CA GLY A 47 -5.27 -6.97 -14.74
C GLY A 47 -5.01 -5.47 -14.94
N GLY A 48 -4.79 -4.73 -13.84
CA GLY A 48 -4.43 -3.32 -13.87
C GLY A 48 -2.93 -3.11 -14.15
N ASN A 49 -2.50 -1.84 -14.08
CA ASN A 49 -1.11 -1.44 -14.28
C ASN A 49 -0.55 -0.76 -13.03
N VAL A 50 0.74 -1.02 -12.74
CA VAL A 50 1.48 -0.39 -11.65
C VAL A 50 2.61 0.44 -12.26
N ILE A 51 2.76 1.69 -11.79
CA ILE A 51 3.83 2.59 -12.19
C ILE A 51 4.55 3.02 -10.90
N LEU A 52 5.86 2.81 -10.85
CA LEU A 52 6.70 3.34 -9.78
C LEU A 52 7.05 4.79 -10.12
N ALA A 53 6.81 5.71 -9.19
CA ALA A 53 7.14 7.11 -9.32
C ALA A 53 8.44 7.44 -8.58
N GLU A 54 9.08 8.54 -8.95
CA GLU A 54 10.21 9.08 -8.19
C GLU A 54 9.77 9.48 -6.77
N ASP A 55 10.73 9.47 -5.84
CA ASP A 55 10.48 9.84 -4.45
C ASP A 55 9.88 11.26 -4.34
N GLY A 56 8.97 11.44 -3.38
CA GLY A 56 8.28 12.70 -3.14
C GLY A 56 7.14 13.05 -4.11
N VAL A 57 7.02 12.40 -5.27
CA VAL A 57 5.94 12.66 -6.25
C VAL A 57 4.55 12.47 -5.63
N LEU A 58 4.41 11.47 -4.74
CA LEU A 58 3.16 11.12 -4.07
C LEU A 58 3.13 11.54 -2.58
N SER A 59 3.95 12.51 -2.20
CA SER A 59 4.09 12.97 -0.80
C SER A 59 2.76 13.43 -0.16
N LEU A 60 1.83 13.97 -0.96
CA LEU A 60 0.50 14.37 -0.50
C LEU A 60 -0.48 13.19 -0.31
N TYR A 61 -0.12 11.99 -0.77
CA TYR A 61 -1.00 10.82 -0.85
C TYR A 61 -0.44 9.60 -0.09
N GLN A 62 0.36 9.82 0.96
CA GLN A 62 0.99 8.72 1.72
C GLN A 62 1.78 7.76 0.81
N SER A 63 2.40 8.29 -0.25
CA SER A 63 3.23 7.56 -1.21
C SER A 63 2.52 6.54 -2.11
N ILE A 64 1.18 6.44 -2.09
CA ILE A 64 0.40 5.54 -2.96
C ILE A 64 -0.80 6.28 -3.54
N ALA A 65 -1.07 6.09 -4.83
CA ALA A 65 -2.28 6.59 -5.49
C ALA A 65 -2.87 5.53 -6.43
N LEU A 66 -4.20 5.48 -6.53
CA LEU A 66 -4.91 4.51 -7.36
C LEU A 66 -5.93 5.21 -8.25
N ILE A 67 -5.91 4.88 -9.54
CA ILE A 67 -6.91 5.33 -10.52
C ILE A 67 -7.81 4.14 -10.84
N LEU A 68 -9.10 4.27 -10.49
CA LEU A 68 -10.12 3.26 -10.76
C LEU A 68 -10.91 3.60 -12.02
N GLN A 69 -11.22 2.60 -12.83
CA GLN A 69 -12.18 2.69 -13.93
C GLN A 69 -13.46 1.97 -13.51
N PHE A 70 -14.60 2.63 -13.73
CA PHE A 70 -15.93 2.14 -13.32
C PHE A 70 -16.75 1.74 -14.55
#